data_AF-A0A9F3W1X5-F1
#
_entry.id   AF-A0A9F3W1X5-F1
#
_cell.length_a   1.000
_cell.length_b   1.000
_cell.length_c   1.000
_cell.angle_alpha   90.00
_cell.angle_beta   90.00
_cell.angle_gamma   90.00
#
_symmetry.space_group_name_H-M   'P 1'
#
loop_
_entity.id
_entity.type
_entity.pdbx_description
1 polymer ?
#
loop_
_entity_poly.entity_id
_entity_poly.type
_entity_poly.pdbx_seq_one_letter_code
_entity_poly.pdbx_strand_id
1 'polypeptide(L)'
;MPYTDLKKASLNSSCFLEPVSQAVTIKSTSHHREAIILQGAAAMKALVLTLLFLLLAASEAKVFNRCALASLLKWQGMDGFHGYKLGNWVCMAYHESRYNTQAVGPPNLDGSRDYGIFQINSRWWCNNYKGRTSNGCNKPCSAFTDDDITDDIVCAKRIVRDPNKMGAWVAWRNNCRGKDLSKWTRGCKL
;
A
#
# COMPACT_ATOMS: atom_id res chain seq x y z
N MET A 1 -27.85 -63.25 -64.62
CA MET A 1 -27.37 -64.45 -65.33
C MET A 1 -25.88 -64.30 -65.60
N PRO A 2 -25.08 -65.36 -65.62
CA PRO A 2 -24.89 -66.49 -64.69
C PRO A 2 -23.51 -66.30 -63.98
N TYR A 3 -23.01 -67.11 -63.05
CA TYR A 3 -22.21 -68.31 -63.37
C TYR A 3 -21.72 -68.97 -62.05
N THR A 4 -22.05 -70.26 -61.93
CA THR A 4 -21.24 -71.39 -61.41
C THR A 4 -20.61 -71.37 -60.00
N ASP A 5 -21.21 -72.17 -59.11
CA ASP A 5 -20.72 -73.48 -58.65
C ASP A 5 -19.26 -73.91 -59.01
N LEU A 6 -18.43 -74.25 -58.00
CA LEU A 6 -17.83 -75.59 -57.81
C LEU A 6 -16.65 -75.65 -56.80
N LYS A 7 -16.78 -76.63 -55.89
CA LYS A 7 -15.75 -77.53 -55.28
C LYS A 7 -14.83 -77.08 -54.12
N LYS A 8 -15.22 -77.57 -52.94
CA LYS A 8 -14.48 -78.38 -51.92
C LYS A 8 -12.98 -78.67 -52.14
N ALA A 9 -12.20 -78.41 -51.08
CA ALA A 9 -11.17 -79.30 -50.49
C ALA A 9 -10.86 -78.79 -49.06
N SER A 10 -11.38 -79.39 -47.99
CA SER A 10 -10.75 -80.40 -47.12
C SER A 10 -9.37 -80.05 -46.54
N LEU A 11 -9.39 -79.67 -45.25
CA LEU A 11 -8.49 -80.00 -44.14
C LEU A 11 -6.98 -80.10 -44.39
N ASN A 12 -6.21 -79.28 -43.65
CA ASN A 12 -5.45 -79.83 -42.52
C ASN A 12 -4.91 -78.75 -41.58
N SER A 13 -5.05 -79.03 -40.30
CA SER A 13 -4.53 -78.29 -39.16
C SER A 13 -3.02 -78.13 -39.21
N SER A 14 -2.53 -76.96 -38.83
CA SER A 14 -1.25 -76.79 -38.13
C SER A 14 -1.24 -75.44 -37.43
N CYS A 15 -1.25 -75.51 -36.11
CA CYS A 15 -1.12 -74.41 -35.17
C CYS A 15 0.31 -73.85 -35.25
N PHE A 16 0.47 -72.52 -35.37
CA PHE A 16 1.67 -71.84 -34.88
C PHE A 16 1.30 -70.43 -34.43
N LEU A 17 1.44 -70.20 -33.13
CA LEU A 17 1.28 -68.92 -32.46
C LEU A 17 2.55 -68.10 -32.70
N GLU A 18 2.46 -66.95 -33.37
CA GLU A 18 3.49 -65.92 -33.30
C GLU A 18 3.12 -64.90 -32.20
N PRO A 19 4.05 -64.56 -31.29
CA PRO A 19 3.83 -63.47 -30.36
C PRO A 19 4.15 -62.14 -31.04
N VAL A 20 3.14 -61.30 -31.24
CA VAL A 20 3.37 -59.89 -31.56
C VAL A 20 3.93 -59.22 -30.30
N SER A 21 5.24 -59.08 -30.22
CA SER A 21 5.90 -58.31 -29.16
C SER A 21 5.65 -56.82 -29.38
N GLN A 22 4.59 -56.29 -28.77
CA GLN A 22 4.44 -54.85 -28.60
C GLN A 22 5.18 -54.43 -27.34
N ALA A 23 6.41 -53.94 -27.50
CA ALA A 23 7.10 -53.23 -26.44
C ALA A 23 6.38 -51.90 -26.19
N VAL A 24 5.49 -51.87 -25.21
CA VAL A 24 5.00 -50.61 -24.62
C VAL A 24 6.17 -49.97 -23.89
N THR A 25 6.76 -48.92 -24.48
CA THR A 25 7.73 -48.09 -23.77
C THR A 25 6.99 -47.33 -22.66
N ILE A 26 7.09 -47.82 -21.42
CA ILE A 26 6.67 -47.06 -20.24
C ILE A 26 7.63 -45.88 -20.12
N LYS A 27 7.22 -44.69 -20.59
CA LYS A 27 7.93 -43.43 -20.33
C LYS A 27 7.99 -43.25 -18.80
N SER A 28 9.20 -43.33 -18.26
CA SER A 28 9.51 -43.20 -16.84
C SER A 28 8.81 -41.98 -16.21
N THR A 29 7.96 -42.23 -15.22
CA THR A 29 7.25 -41.20 -14.42
C THR A 29 8.19 -40.37 -13.54
N SER A 30 9.49 -40.67 -13.51
CA SER A 30 10.50 -39.94 -12.74
C SER A 30 10.79 -38.55 -13.33
N HIS A 31 10.95 -38.43 -14.66
CA HIS A 31 11.21 -37.13 -15.30
C HIS A 31 10.02 -36.16 -15.21
N HIS A 32 8.78 -36.67 -15.17
CA HIS A 32 7.60 -35.83 -14.97
C HIS A 32 7.52 -35.29 -13.52
N ARG A 33 7.94 -36.06 -12.51
CA ARG A 33 7.94 -35.61 -11.11
C ARG A 33 8.97 -34.53 -10.84
N GLU A 34 10.19 -34.66 -11.40
CA GLU A 34 11.23 -33.64 -11.27
C GLU A 34 10.81 -32.33 -11.93
N ALA A 35 10.24 -32.38 -13.14
CA ALA A 35 9.75 -31.20 -13.85
C ALA A 35 8.63 -30.46 -13.08
N ILE A 36 7.71 -31.19 -12.45
CA ILE A 36 6.62 -30.61 -11.64
C ILE A 36 7.17 -29.94 -10.36
N ILE A 37 8.15 -30.56 -9.69
CA ILE A 37 8.79 -29.98 -8.48
C ILE A 37 9.59 -28.72 -8.85
N LEU A 38 10.33 -28.74 -9.97
CA LEU A 38 11.08 -27.59 -10.49
C LEU A 38 10.16 -26.44 -10.92
N GLN A 39 9.03 -26.73 -11.57
CA GLN A 39 8.01 -25.73 -11.92
C GLN A 39 7.34 -25.13 -10.68
N GLY A 40 7.01 -25.95 -9.67
CA GLY A 40 6.45 -25.49 -8.39
C GLY A 40 7.43 -24.61 -7.61
N ALA A 41 8.71 -24.97 -7.57
CA ALA A 41 9.75 -24.16 -6.92
C ALA A 41 10.02 -22.84 -7.64
N ALA A 42 9.99 -22.83 -8.99
CA ALA A 42 10.14 -21.61 -9.78
C ALA A 42 8.94 -20.67 -9.61
N ALA A 43 7.72 -21.21 -9.61
CA ALA A 43 6.49 -20.44 -9.35
C ALA A 43 6.45 -19.86 -7.93
N MET A 44 6.87 -20.64 -6.92
CA MET A 44 6.96 -20.18 -5.53
C MET A 44 8.01 -19.08 -5.36
N LYS A 45 9.18 -19.20 -6.01
CA LYS A 45 10.20 -18.14 -6.03
C LYS A 45 9.70 -16.88 -6.72
N ALA A 46 9.03 -17.00 -7.86
CA ALA A 46 8.46 -15.87 -8.57
C ALA A 46 7.39 -15.14 -7.72
N LEU A 47 6.53 -15.89 -7.03
CA LEU A 47 5.49 -15.36 -6.14
C LEU A 47 6.10 -14.66 -4.91
N VAL A 48 7.13 -15.25 -4.29
CA VAL A 48 7.86 -14.63 -3.18
C VAL A 48 8.56 -13.35 -3.64
N LEU A 49 9.19 -13.35 -4.81
CA LEU A 49 9.83 -12.15 -5.36
C LEU A 49 8.80 -11.06 -5.69
N THR A 50 7.66 -11.39 -6.30
CA THR A 50 6.61 -10.40 -6.58
C THR A 50 6.01 -9.82 -5.30
N LEU A 51 5.75 -10.64 -4.28
CA LEU A 51 5.31 -10.18 -2.96
C LEU A 51 6.36 -9.26 -2.31
N LEU A 52 7.64 -9.61 -2.40
CA LEU A 52 8.73 -8.78 -1.87
C LEU A 52 8.82 -7.44 -2.60
N PHE A 53 8.69 -7.42 -3.93
CA PHE A 53 8.65 -6.18 -4.71
C PHE A 53 7.44 -5.30 -4.37
N LEU A 54 6.25 -5.90 -4.17
CA LEU A 54 5.05 -5.18 -3.73
C LEU A 54 5.22 -4.60 -2.31
N LEU A 55 5.84 -5.34 -1.40
CA LEU A 55 6.13 -4.88 -0.03
C LEU A 55 7.13 -3.73 0.00
N LEU A 56 8.17 -3.77 -0.85
CA LEU A 56 9.15 -2.70 -0.96
C LEU A 56 8.52 -1.42 -1.51
N ALA A 57 7.66 -1.52 -2.53
CA ALA A 57 6.93 -0.38 -3.09
C ALA A 57 5.96 0.26 -2.08
N ALA A 58 5.42 -0.52 -1.14
CA ALA A 58 4.55 -0.01 -0.07
C ALA A 58 5.32 0.69 1.07
N SER A 59 6.66 0.62 1.09
CA SER A 59 7.49 1.12 2.19
C SER A 59 8.11 2.50 1.96
N GLU A 60 7.88 3.12 0.80
CA GLU A 60 8.40 4.46 0.53
C GLU A 60 7.49 5.53 1.16
N ALA A 61 8.07 6.36 2.03
CA ALA A 61 7.35 7.47 2.63
C ALA A 61 7.04 8.57 1.62
N LYS A 62 5.75 8.88 1.44
CA LYS A 62 5.34 10.01 0.61
C LYS A 62 5.80 11.33 1.23
N VAL A 63 6.61 12.06 0.49
CA VAL A 63 6.97 13.45 0.81
C VAL A 63 6.32 14.36 -0.22
N PHE A 64 5.36 15.18 0.20
CA PHE A 64 4.73 16.12 -0.72
C PHE A 64 5.70 17.24 -1.10
N ASN A 65 5.67 17.65 -2.37
CA ASN A 65 6.18 18.96 -2.73
C ASN A 65 5.19 20.06 -2.28
N ARG A 66 5.70 21.28 -2.09
CA ARG A 66 4.92 22.42 -1.55
C ARG A 66 3.62 22.69 -2.31
N CYS A 67 3.65 22.70 -3.64
CA CYS A 67 2.46 23.06 -4.44
C CYS A 67 1.46 21.91 -4.58
N ALA A 68 1.92 20.66 -4.61
CA ALA A 68 1.05 19.49 -4.55
C ALA A 68 0.27 19.47 -3.23
N LEU A 69 0.94 19.70 -2.10
CA LEU A 69 0.26 19.82 -0.82
C LEU A 69 -0.70 21.00 -0.80
N ALA A 70 -0.28 22.19 -1.26
CA ALA A 70 -1.15 23.36 -1.29
C ALA A 70 -2.43 23.12 -2.12
N SER A 71 -2.30 22.49 -3.28
CA SER A 71 -3.44 22.16 -4.16
C SER A 71 -4.39 21.18 -3.49
N LEU A 72 -3.85 20.10 -2.90
CA LEU A 72 -4.63 19.12 -2.16
C LEU A 72 -5.38 19.75 -0.98
N LEU A 73 -4.69 20.54 -0.16
CA LEU A 73 -5.31 21.22 0.99
C LEU A 73 -6.40 22.20 0.55
N LYS A 74 -6.17 22.94 -0.54
CA LYS A 74 -7.18 23.84 -1.11
C LYS A 74 -8.41 23.07 -1.58
N TRP A 75 -8.20 21.98 -2.34
CA TRP A 75 -9.27 21.11 -2.81
C TRP A 75 -10.07 20.52 -1.64
N GLN A 76 -9.39 20.16 -0.55
CA GLN A 76 -10.00 19.71 0.70
C GLN A 76 -10.62 20.84 1.53
N GLY A 77 -10.72 22.08 1.02
CA GLY A 77 -11.41 23.18 1.69
C GLY A 77 -10.69 23.74 2.91
N MET A 78 -9.35 23.68 2.94
CA MET A 78 -8.55 24.24 4.04
C MET A 78 -8.31 25.75 3.90
N ASP A 79 -8.43 26.29 2.69
CA ASP A 79 -8.22 27.73 2.45
C ASP A 79 -9.36 28.56 3.07
N GLY A 80 -9.04 29.31 4.13
CA GLY A 80 -10.01 30.09 4.90
C GLY A 80 -10.68 29.31 6.04
N PHE A 81 -10.40 28.01 6.20
CA PHE A 81 -11.01 27.20 7.26
C PHE A 81 -10.66 27.77 8.65
N HIS A 82 -11.69 28.07 9.45
CA HIS A 82 -11.57 28.73 10.76
C HIS A 82 -10.73 30.04 10.74
N GLY A 83 -10.73 30.75 9.61
CA GLY A 83 -10.02 32.03 9.45
C GLY A 83 -8.54 31.91 9.04
N TYR A 84 -8.06 30.70 8.77
CA TYR A 84 -6.67 30.46 8.36
C TYR A 84 -6.55 30.33 6.84
N LYS A 85 -5.82 31.25 6.21
CA LYS A 85 -5.45 31.17 4.79
C LYS A 85 -4.62 29.92 4.51
N LEU A 86 -4.68 29.39 3.29
CA LEU A 86 -3.96 28.18 2.85
C LEU A 86 -2.47 28.15 3.24
N GLY A 87 -1.77 29.29 3.14
CA GLY A 87 -0.35 29.40 3.49
C GLY A 87 -0.04 29.04 4.96
N ASN A 88 -0.99 29.17 5.88
CA ASN A 88 -0.81 28.72 7.27
C ASN A 88 -0.66 27.21 7.38
N TRP A 89 -1.54 26.47 6.69
CA TRP A 89 -1.54 25.01 6.69
C TRP A 89 -0.29 24.45 6.03
N VAL A 90 0.10 25.02 4.89
CA VAL A 90 1.32 24.63 4.17
C VAL A 90 2.57 24.95 5.01
N CYS A 91 2.63 26.13 5.65
CA CYS A 91 3.73 26.48 6.54
C CYS A 91 3.83 25.54 7.74
N MET A 92 2.70 25.25 8.40
CA MET A 92 2.64 24.34 9.54
C MET A 92 3.18 22.96 9.16
N ALA A 93 2.64 22.35 8.10
CA ALA A 93 3.06 21.02 7.66
C ALA A 93 4.56 20.95 7.35
N TYR A 94 5.14 22.00 6.75
CA TYR A 94 6.58 22.04 6.49
C TYR A 94 7.41 22.05 7.78
N HIS A 95 6.99 22.86 8.76
CA HIS A 95 7.74 23.02 10.00
C HIS A 95 7.54 21.87 10.98
N GLU A 96 6.44 21.15 10.88
CA GLU A 96 6.16 19.95 11.66
C GLU A 96 6.85 18.70 11.08
N SER A 97 6.70 18.42 9.78
CA SER A 97 7.11 17.12 9.20
C SER A 97 7.99 17.20 7.95
N ARG A 98 8.31 18.41 7.47
CA ARG A 98 8.90 18.62 6.13
C ARG A 98 8.07 17.97 5.02
N TYR A 99 6.75 17.94 5.20
CA TYR A 99 5.77 17.33 4.29
C TYR A 99 5.84 15.80 4.16
N ASN A 100 6.55 15.12 5.07
CA ASN A 100 6.62 13.68 5.11
C ASN A 100 5.36 13.10 5.80
N THR A 101 4.58 12.30 5.08
CA THR A 101 3.34 11.71 5.61
C THR A 101 3.58 10.61 6.62
N GLN A 102 4.76 9.98 6.63
CA GLN A 102 5.09 8.91 7.58
C GLN A 102 5.96 9.41 8.74
N ALA A 103 6.06 10.73 8.94
CA ALA A 103 6.87 11.32 9.99
C ALA A 103 6.37 10.91 11.39
N VAL A 104 7.28 10.39 12.22
CA VAL A 104 6.99 10.14 13.65
C VAL A 104 7.99 10.89 14.50
N GLY A 105 7.50 11.84 15.29
CA GLY A 105 8.30 12.65 16.20
C GLY A 105 8.99 11.81 17.28
N PRO A 106 10.05 12.35 17.92
CA PRO A 106 10.63 11.73 19.10
C PRO A 106 9.59 11.66 20.24
N PRO A 107 9.82 10.83 21.26
CA PRO A 107 8.99 10.85 22.46
C PRO A 107 8.95 12.25 23.10
N ASN A 108 7.76 12.72 23.40
CA ASN A 108 7.53 13.90 24.23
C ASN A 108 7.81 13.58 25.71
N LEU A 109 7.94 14.61 26.55
CA LEU A 109 8.22 14.46 27.98
C LEU A 109 7.20 13.58 28.72
N ASP A 110 5.95 13.56 28.26
CA ASP A 110 4.87 12.75 28.82
C ASP A 110 4.77 11.34 28.20
N GLY A 111 5.74 10.96 27.35
CA GLY A 111 5.78 9.69 26.63
C GLY A 111 4.87 9.61 25.39
N SER A 112 4.09 10.66 25.10
CA SER A 112 3.32 10.73 23.85
C SER A 112 4.25 10.91 22.64
N ARG A 113 3.71 10.69 21.44
CA ARG A 113 4.42 10.93 20.18
C ARG A 113 3.51 11.64 19.19
N ASP A 114 4.14 12.28 18.22
CA ASP A 114 3.46 13.02 17.15
C ASP A 114 3.58 12.27 15.82
N TYR A 115 2.49 12.23 15.06
CA TYR A 115 2.35 11.36 13.89
C TYR A 115 1.95 12.14 12.64
N GLY A 116 2.53 11.76 11.51
CA GLY A 116 2.07 12.19 10.20
C GLY A 116 2.52 13.56 9.78
N ILE A 117 1.94 13.99 8.66
CA ILE A 117 2.28 15.24 7.99
C ILE A 117 2.01 16.47 8.87
N PHE A 118 1.03 16.38 9.78
CA PHE A 118 0.69 17.44 10.73
C PHE A 118 1.16 17.17 12.16
N GLN A 119 1.95 16.12 12.42
CA GLN A 119 2.45 15.79 13.75
C GLN A 119 1.30 15.74 14.80
N ILE A 120 0.29 14.92 14.53
CA ILE A 120 -0.89 14.72 15.36
C ILE A 120 -0.50 13.92 16.62
N ASN A 121 -0.68 14.53 17.79
CA ASN A 121 -0.20 13.99 19.06
C ASN A 121 -1.08 12.85 19.64
N SER A 122 -0.44 11.78 20.12
CA SER A 122 -1.11 10.59 20.69
C SER A 122 -1.70 10.77 22.09
N ARG A 123 -1.41 11.85 22.81
CA ARG A 123 -2.05 12.14 24.10
C ARG A 123 -3.48 12.64 23.92
N TRP A 124 -3.74 13.37 22.84
CA TRP A 124 -4.97 14.12 22.67
C TRP A 124 -5.82 13.63 21.51
N TRP A 125 -5.21 13.25 20.38
CA TRP A 125 -5.94 13.19 19.11
C TRP A 125 -6.08 11.78 18.55
N CYS A 126 -5.11 10.89 18.77
CA CYS A 126 -5.16 9.51 18.31
C CYS A 126 -4.70 8.52 19.37
N ASN A 127 -4.95 7.23 19.13
CA ASN A 127 -4.51 6.15 20.00
C ASN A 127 -3.36 5.36 19.39
N ASN A 128 -2.19 5.34 20.04
CA ASN A 128 -1.06 4.49 19.66
C ASN A 128 -0.91 3.24 20.56
N TYR A 129 -1.86 3.03 21.47
CA TYR A 129 -1.92 1.91 22.41
C TYR A 129 -0.75 1.81 23.39
N LYS A 130 0.02 2.89 23.58
CA LYS A 130 1.19 2.94 24.48
C LYS A 130 0.98 3.77 25.74
N GLY A 131 -0.15 4.45 25.88
CA GLY A 131 -0.44 5.30 27.03
C GLY A 131 -1.88 5.84 27.01
N ARG A 132 -2.20 6.67 28.02
CA ARG A 132 -3.51 7.32 28.12
C ARG A 132 -3.67 8.34 26.99
N THR A 133 -4.81 8.30 26.32
CA THR A 133 -5.18 9.21 25.24
C THR A 133 -6.63 9.69 25.38
N SER A 134 -6.91 10.91 24.93
CA SER A 134 -8.29 11.40 24.75
C SER A 134 -8.90 10.94 23.43
N ASN A 135 -8.05 10.52 22.46
CA ASN A 135 -8.45 10.03 21.14
C ASN A 135 -9.46 10.94 20.40
N GLY A 136 -9.26 12.26 20.43
CA GLY A 136 -10.23 13.25 19.95
C GLY A 136 -10.60 13.16 18.46
N CYS A 137 -9.80 12.47 17.65
CA CYS A 137 -10.08 12.19 16.24
C CYS A 137 -10.60 10.76 15.99
N ASN A 138 -10.80 9.96 17.04
CA ASN A 138 -11.34 8.60 16.99
C ASN A 138 -10.61 7.68 16.01
N LYS A 139 -9.27 7.73 16.01
CA LYS A 139 -8.42 6.99 15.06
C LYS A 139 -7.19 6.39 15.72
N PRO A 140 -6.71 5.22 15.25
CA PRO A 140 -5.38 4.77 15.62
C PRO A 140 -4.34 5.75 15.03
N CYS A 141 -3.25 6.01 15.75
CA CYS A 141 -2.21 6.93 15.26
C CYS A 141 -1.53 6.44 13.97
N SER A 142 -1.59 5.14 13.69
CA SER A 142 -1.08 4.56 12.44
C SER A 142 -1.87 4.98 11.20
N ALA A 143 -3.11 5.48 11.36
CA ALA A 143 -3.88 6.01 10.24
C ALA A 143 -3.25 7.30 9.68
N PHE A 144 -2.53 8.05 10.52
CA PHE A 144 -1.86 9.29 10.12
C PHE A 144 -0.43 9.06 9.61
N THR A 145 -0.05 7.83 9.28
CA THR A 145 1.29 7.51 8.78
C THR A 145 1.25 6.73 7.47
N ASP A 146 0.16 6.86 6.72
CA ASP A 146 0.06 6.36 5.34
C ASP A 146 0.25 7.51 4.33
N ASP A 147 -0.01 7.23 3.06
CA ASP A 147 0.17 8.19 1.96
C ASP A 147 -1.06 9.09 1.73
N ASP A 148 -2.25 8.68 2.21
CA ASP A 148 -3.51 9.39 2.05
C ASP A 148 -3.82 10.25 3.27
N ILE A 149 -3.41 11.53 3.19
CA ILE A 149 -3.58 12.48 4.29
C ILE A 149 -5.03 12.99 4.47
N THR A 150 -6.03 12.35 3.88
CA THR A 150 -7.43 12.80 3.98
C THR A 150 -7.90 12.79 5.43
N ASP A 151 -7.54 11.77 6.20
CA ASP A 151 -7.93 11.72 7.60
C ASP A 151 -7.06 12.58 8.53
N ASP A 152 -5.78 12.80 8.20
CA ASP A 152 -4.96 13.86 8.80
C ASP A 152 -5.66 15.22 8.68
N ILE A 153 -6.19 15.55 7.49
CA ILE A 153 -6.88 16.82 7.22
C ILE A 153 -8.15 16.92 8.04
N VAL A 154 -8.95 15.85 8.12
CA VAL A 154 -10.15 15.81 8.97
C VAL A 154 -9.79 16.03 10.44
N CYS A 155 -8.72 15.39 10.93
CA CYS A 155 -8.26 15.58 12.29
C CYS A 155 -7.74 17.00 12.53
N ALA A 156 -6.94 17.57 11.62
CA ALA A 156 -6.47 18.95 11.71
C ALA A 156 -7.63 19.96 11.77
N LYS A 157 -8.70 19.73 10.99
CA LYS A 157 -9.94 20.52 11.06
C LYS A 157 -10.62 20.40 12.42
N ARG A 158 -10.63 19.21 13.03
CA ARG A 158 -11.12 19.00 14.40
C ARG A 158 -10.27 19.75 15.42
N ILE A 159 -8.95 19.73 15.29
CA ILE A 159 -8.02 20.39 16.22
C ILE A 159 -8.23 21.91 16.24
N VAL A 160 -8.34 22.55 15.08
CA VAL A 160 -8.47 24.03 15.04
C VAL A 160 -9.82 24.56 15.56
N ARG A 161 -10.79 23.68 15.81
CA ARG A 161 -12.05 24.03 16.46
C ARG A 161 -11.90 24.21 17.97
N ASP A 162 -10.87 23.64 18.57
CA ASP A 162 -10.58 23.83 19.99
C ASP A 162 -10.05 25.26 20.26
N PRO A 163 -10.11 25.75 21.52
CA PRO A 163 -9.74 27.12 21.86
C PRO A 163 -8.34 27.55 21.40
N ASN A 164 -7.37 26.63 21.39
CA ASN A 164 -6.00 26.89 20.95
C ASN A 164 -5.88 27.11 19.43
N LYS A 165 -6.86 26.67 18.63
CA LYS A 165 -6.87 26.78 17.17
C LYS A 165 -5.56 26.25 16.55
N MET A 166 -4.96 26.94 15.58
CA MET A 166 -3.63 26.58 15.06
C MET A 166 -2.49 26.77 16.07
N GLY A 167 -2.73 27.45 17.19
CA GLY A 167 -1.78 27.56 18.29
C GLY A 167 -1.47 26.24 19.01
N ALA A 168 -2.23 25.17 18.73
CA ALA A 168 -1.93 23.81 19.16
C ALA A 168 -0.60 23.28 18.58
N TRP A 169 -0.20 23.76 17.40
CA TRP A 169 1.07 23.40 16.76
C TRP A 169 2.17 24.37 17.17
N VAL A 170 3.14 23.87 17.95
CA VAL A 170 4.27 24.68 18.42
C VAL A 170 5.14 25.13 17.24
N ALA A 171 5.35 24.28 16.24
CA ALA A 171 6.16 24.66 15.09
C ALA A 171 5.48 25.77 14.26
N TRP A 172 4.15 25.74 14.11
CA TRP A 172 3.40 26.84 13.49
C TRP A 172 3.52 28.14 14.31
N ARG A 173 3.39 28.08 15.64
CA ARG A 173 3.50 29.26 16.51
C ARG A 173 4.84 29.96 16.33
N ASN A 174 5.93 29.19 16.29
CA ASN A 174 7.29 29.73 16.23
C ASN A 174 7.69 30.17 14.82
N ASN A 175 7.18 29.48 13.79
CA ASN A 175 7.69 29.65 12.43
C ASN A 175 6.73 30.37 11.48
N CYS A 176 5.43 30.36 11.76
CA CYS A 176 4.39 30.79 10.82
C CYS A 176 3.50 31.93 11.35
N ARG A 177 3.15 31.90 12.64
CA ARG A 177 2.20 32.86 13.23
C ARG A 177 2.66 34.31 13.04
N GLY A 178 1.76 35.16 12.54
CA GLY A 178 1.98 36.60 12.39
C GLY A 178 2.95 37.01 11.27
N LYS A 179 3.41 36.06 10.43
CA LYS A 179 4.32 36.35 9.31
C LYS A 179 3.56 36.46 7.99
N ASP A 180 4.17 37.08 6.99
CA ASP A 180 3.69 36.93 5.62
C ASP A 180 3.95 35.50 5.13
N LEU A 181 2.87 34.78 4.87
CA LEU A 181 2.89 33.40 4.41
C LEU A 181 2.64 33.27 2.90
N SER A 182 2.64 34.38 2.15
CA SER A 182 2.46 34.39 0.69
C SER A 182 3.44 33.46 -0.03
N LYS A 183 4.68 33.33 0.48
CA LYS A 183 5.72 32.45 -0.10
C LYS A 183 5.29 30.97 -0.14
N TRP A 184 4.38 30.54 0.72
CA TRP A 184 3.98 29.13 0.80
C TRP A 184 3.04 28.71 -0.32
N THR A 185 2.33 29.66 -0.93
CA THR A 185 1.44 29.40 -2.08
C THR A 185 1.92 30.09 -3.36
N ARG A 186 2.91 30.98 -3.27
CA ARG A 186 3.50 31.68 -4.43
C ARG A 186 3.96 30.69 -5.51
N GLY A 187 3.54 30.95 -6.75
CA GLY A 187 3.89 30.13 -7.93
C GLY A 187 3.16 28.79 -8.04
N CYS A 188 2.26 28.46 -7.11
CA CYS A 188 1.42 27.27 -7.24
C CYS A 188 0.21 27.57 -8.13
N LYS A 189 -0.19 26.58 -8.95
CA LYS A 189 -1.45 26.60 -9.71
C LYS A 189 -2.55 26.09 -8.79
N LEU A 190 -3.39 26.98 -8.27
CA LEU A 190 -4.35 26.74 -7.18
C LEU A 190 -5.77 27.14 -7.57
#